data_AF-A0A2T0Y893-F1
#
_entry.id   AF-A0A2T0Y893-F1
#
_cell.length_a   1.000
_cell.length_b   1.000
_cell.length_c   1.000
_cell.angle_alpha   90.00
_cell.angle_beta   90.00
_cell.angle_gamma   90.00
#
_symmetry.space_group_name_H-M   'P 1'
#
loop_
_entity.id
_entity.type
_entity.pdbx_description
1 polymer ?
#
loop_
_entity_poly.entity_id
_entity_poly.type
_entity_poly.pdbx_seq_one_letter_code
_entity_poly.pdbx_strand_id
1 'polypeptide(L)'
;MHVVILPDWRHATEHIRDRQGRKGQTRETNIEPDWANEAYSDPEAVWFVPDPKGRKGMSNRTIGWSETAGFVITVVTVPDPEGSGFVWGASAWRSNPDEVAVYESKDREVNKEKR
;
A
#
# COMPACT_ATOMS: atom_id res chain seq x y z
N MET A 1 -1.85 22.13 1.57
CA MET A 1 -2.31 20.94 0.82
C MET A 1 -1.07 20.22 0.33
N HIS A 2 -0.72 19.08 0.93
CA HIS A 2 0.32 18.21 0.37
C HIS A 2 -0.28 17.50 -0.84
N VAL A 3 0.32 17.67 -2.02
CA VAL A 3 -0.05 16.88 -3.19
C VAL A 3 0.50 15.48 -2.98
N VAL A 4 -0.38 14.48 -2.81
CA VAL A 4 0.03 13.08 -2.82
C VAL A 4 0.22 12.69 -4.28
N ILE A 5 1.45 12.34 -4.66
CA ILE A 5 1.73 11.77 -5.99
C ILE A 5 1.29 10.31 -5.95
N LEU A 6 0.21 10.00 -6.68
CA LEU A 6 -0.32 8.66 -6.74
C LEU A 6 0.62 7.71 -7.51
N PRO A 7 0.65 6.42 -7.14
CA PRO A 7 1.40 5.43 -7.89
C PRO A 7 0.88 5.27 -9.31
N ASP A 8 1.81 5.22 -10.26
CA ASP A 8 1.48 4.83 -11.62
C ASP A 8 1.48 3.31 -11.76
N TRP A 9 0.32 2.75 -12.07
CA TRP A 9 0.08 1.32 -12.16
C TRP A 9 0.25 0.74 -13.56
N ARG A 10 0.68 1.50 -14.58
CA ARG A 10 0.70 1.05 -15.99
C ARG A 10 1.42 -0.30 -16.22
N HIS A 11 2.36 -0.66 -15.35
CA HIS A 11 3.11 -1.92 -15.43
C HIS A 11 2.57 -3.05 -14.52
N ALA A 12 1.65 -2.74 -13.61
CA ALA A 12 1.18 -3.67 -12.58
C ALA A 12 -0.35 -3.82 -12.51
N THR A 13 -1.13 -3.07 -13.30
CA THR A 13 -2.61 -3.12 -13.29
C THR A 13 -3.15 -4.54 -13.39
N GLU A 14 -2.78 -5.30 -14.42
CA GLU A 14 -3.24 -6.68 -14.59
C GLU A 14 -2.72 -7.60 -13.48
N HIS A 15 -1.49 -7.36 -13.02
CA HIS A 15 -0.89 -8.15 -11.95
C HIS A 15 -1.70 -8.06 -10.66
N ILE A 16 -2.13 -6.86 -10.24
CA ILE A 16 -2.89 -6.71 -8.99
C ILE A 16 -4.37 -7.09 -9.15
N ARG A 17 -4.94 -6.91 -10.36
CA ARG A 17 -6.32 -7.31 -10.69
C ARG A 17 -6.51 -8.82 -10.82
N ASP A 18 -5.46 -9.59 -11.14
CA ASP A 18 -5.53 -11.06 -11.23
C ASP A 18 -4.81 -11.74 -10.06
N ARG A 19 -4.74 -11.09 -8.88
CA ARG A 19 -4.00 -11.65 -7.75
C ARG A 19 -4.53 -13.02 -7.32
N GLN A 20 -5.85 -13.16 -7.20
CA GLN A 20 -6.49 -14.41 -6.79
C GLN A 20 -6.20 -15.53 -7.78
N GLY A 21 -6.30 -15.26 -9.09
CA GLY A 21 -5.97 -16.22 -10.16
C GLY A 21 -4.51 -16.65 -10.11
N ARG A 22 -3.58 -15.70 -10.00
CA ARG A 22 -2.13 -15.99 -9.93
C ARG A 22 -1.70 -16.76 -8.70
N LYS A 23 -2.33 -16.52 -7.54
CA LYS A 23 -1.97 -17.20 -6.29
C LYS A 23 -2.72 -18.50 -6.08
N GLY A 24 -3.84 -18.72 -6.79
CA GLY A 24 -4.66 -19.92 -6.68
C GLY A 24 -5.23 -20.15 -5.28
N GLN A 25 -5.36 -19.08 -4.48
CA GLN A 25 -5.80 -19.15 -3.08
C GLN A 25 -7.10 -18.39 -2.90
N THR A 26 -8.11 -19.05 -2.33
CA THR A 26 -9.46 -18.49 -2.11
C THR A 26 -9.48 -17.29 -1.16
N ARG A 27 -8.43 -17.11 -0.36
CA ARG A 27 -8.30 -16.00 0.59
C ARG A 27 -7.67 -14.74 -0.02
N GLU A 28 -7.17 -14.83 -1.24
CA GLU A 28 -6.61 -13.68 -1.95
C GLU A 28 -7.75 -12.87 -2.59
N THR A 29 -7.57 -11.55 -2.63
CA THR A 29 -8.54 -10.61 -3.20
C THR A 29 -7.87 -9.89 -4.37
N ASN A 30 -8.56 -9.83 -5.50
CA ASN A 30 -8.17 -8.98 -6.63
C ASN A 30 -8.24 -7.52 -6.19
N ILE A 31 -7.21 -6.74 -6.49
CA ILE A 31 -7.12 -5.34 -6.05
C ILE A 31 -7.27 -4.43 -7.27
N GLU A 32 -8.19 -3.48 -7.16
CA GLU A 32 -8.31 -2.39 -8.13
C GLU A 32 -7.24 -1.32 -7.86
N PRO A 33 -6.62 -0.74 -8.90
CA PRO A 33 -5.65 0.35 -8.74
C PRO A 33 -6.16 1.52 -7.88
N ASP A 34 -7.45 1.88 -8.01
CA ASP A 34 -8.03 2.99 -7.25
C ASP A 34 -8.12 2.68 -5.75
N TRP A 35 -8.40 1.44 -5.37
CA TRP A 35 -8.35 1.01 -3.97
C TRP A 35 -6.93 1.09 -3.41
N ALA A 36 -5.94 0.70 -4.22
CA ALA A 36 -4.54 0.84 -3.83
C ALA A 36 -4.13 2.32 -3.71
N ASN A 37 -4.68 3.21 -4.55
CA ASN A 37 -4.45 4.66 -4.46
C ASN A 37 -5.06 5.26 -3.19
N GLU A 38 -6.26 4.84 -2.80
CA GLU A 38 -6.89 5.22 -1.53
C GLU A 38 -6.01 4.81 -0.35
N ALA A 39 -5.62 3.53 -0.28
CA ALA A 39 -4.76 3.03 0.79
C ALA A 39 -3.37 3.69 0.83
N TYR A 40 -2.82 4.05 -0.33
CA TYR A 40 -1.55 4.78 -0.41
C TYR A 40 -1.68 6.23 0.07
N SER A 41 -2.85 6.85 -0.12
CA SER A 41 -3.12 8.24 0.23
C SER A 41 -3.81 8.40 1.58
N ASP A 42 -4.06 7.29 2.27
CA ASP A 42 -4.66 7.27 3.59
C ASP A 42 -3.81 8.14 4.56
N PRO A 43 -4.41 9.16 5.18
CA PRO A 43 -3.71 10.03 6.13
C PRO A 43 -3.07 9.27 7.31
N GLU A 44 -3.64 8.13 7.69
CA GLU A 44 -3.15 7.30 8.80
C GLU A 44 -2.23 6.15 8.33
N ALA A 45 -1.87 6.13 7.04
CA ALA A 45 -1.04 5.08 6.47
C ALA A 45 0.32 4.94 7.19
N VAL A 46 0.76 3.69 7.33
CA VAL A 46 2.08 3.35 7.85
C VAL A 46 3.05 3.18 6.70
N TRP A 47 4.12 3.99 6.73
CA TRP A 47 5.15 4.00 5.69
C TRP A 47 6.42 3.30 6.17
N PHE A 48 6.91 2.40 5.35
CA PHE A 48 8.22 1.79 5.47
C PHE A 48 9.08 2.16 4.28
N VAL A 49 10.09 2.99 4.54
CA VAL A 49 11.05 3.48 3.57
C VAL A 49 12.45 3.11 4.08
N PRO A 50 13.06 2.02 3.60
CA PRO A 50 12.59 1.11 2.56
C PRO A 50 11.60 0.03 3.05
N ASP A 51 11.04 -0.75 2.12
CA ASP A 51 10.27 -1.97 2.41
C ASP A 51 11.16 -2.97 3.19
N PRO A 52 10.79 -3.32 4.44
CA PRO A 52 11.60 -4.21 5.29
C PRO A 52 11.72 -5.62 4.71
N LYS A 53 10.81 -6.03 3.82
CA LYS A 53 10.82 -7.35 3.17
C LYS A 53 11.24 -7.28 1.70
N GLY A 54 11.59 -6.08 1.20
CA GLY A 54 12.01 -5.85 -0.17
C GLY A 54 13.46 -6.28 -0.42
N ARG A 55 13.81 -6.49 -1.70
CA ARG A 55 15.22 -6.67 -2.10
C ARG A 55 15.94 -5.32 -2.04
N LYS A 56 17.01 -5.24 -1.23
CA LYS A 56 18.03 -4.18 -1.24
C LYS A 56 17.50 -2.73 -1.30
N GLY A 57 16.46 -2.39 -0.53
CA GLY A 57 16.00 -1.01 -0.41
C GLY A 57 15.40 -0.40 -1.70
N MET A 58 15.05 -1.22 -2.68
CA MET A 58 14.58 -0.76 -4.00
C MET A 58 13.10 -0.41 -4.05
N SER A 59 12.37 -0.62 -2.95
CA SER A 59 10.93 -0.38 -2.87
C SER A 59 10.56 0.18 -1.52
N ASN A 60 9.39 0.83 -1.47
CA ASN A 60 8.74 1.27 -0.26
C ASN A 60 7.47 0.43 -0.04
N ARG A 61 7.04 0.33 1.21
CA ARG A 61 5.79 -0.31 1.58
C ARG A 61 4.92 0.69 2.33
N THR A 62 3.68 0.81 1.88
CA THR A 62 2.64 1.60 2.54
C THR A 62 1.53 0.65 2.96
N ILE A 63 1.03 0.80 4.18
CA ILE A 63 -0.13 0.03 4.69
C ILE A 63 -1.19 1.04 5.10
N GLY A 64 -2.34 1.02 4.45
CA GLY A 64 -3.41 1.98 4.69
C GLY A 64 -4.79 1.44 4.35
N TRP A 65 -5.81 2.18 4.77
CA TRP A 65 -7.22 1.88 4.54
C TRP A 65 -7.69 2.35 3.16
N SER A 66 -8.44 1.49 2.47
CA SER A 66 -9.22 1.89 1.30
C SER A 66 -10.70 1.94 1.68
N GLU A 67 -11.29 3.12 1.57
CA GLU A 67 -12.71 3.33 1.87
C GLU A 67 -13.61 2.53 0.93
N THR A 68 -13.29 2.50 -0.36
CA THR A 68 -14.09 1.78 -1.34
C THR A 68 -13.95 0.26 -1.19
N ALA A 69 -12.75 -0.23 -0.85
CA ALA A 69 -12.53 -1.66 -0.64
C ALA A 69 -13.07 -2.15 0.72
N GLY A 70 -13.11 -1.28 1.73
CA GLY A 70 -13.54 -1.60 3.09
C GLY A 70 -12.55 -2.50 3.85
N PHE A 71 -11.26 -2.44 3.52
CA PHE A 71 -10.21 -3.15 4.22
C PHE A 71 -8.83 -2.49 4.05
N VAL A 72 -7.90 -2.85 4.93
CA VAL A 72 -6.49 -2.41 4.87
C VAL A 72 -5.78 -3.10 3.70
N ILE A 73 -5.07 -2.31 2.90
CA ILE A 73 -4.30 -2.74 1.74
C ILE A 73 -2.83 -2.39 1.98
N THR A 74 -1.97 -3.37 1.74
CA THR A 74 -0.53 -3.16 1.64
C THR A 74 -0.17 -2.86 0.19
N VAL A 75 0.48 -1.73 -0.03
CA VAL A 75 0.92 -1.21 -1.33
C VAL A 75 2.44 -1.19 -1.38
N VAL A 76 3.02 -1.75 -2.44
CA VAL A 76 4.46 -1.69 -2.71
C VAL A 76 4.69 -0.76 -3.87
N THR A 77 5.53 0.25 -3.65
CA THR A 77 5.94 1.20 -4.68
C THR A 77 7.44 1.18 -4.91
N VAL A 78 7.85 1.57 -6.10
CA VAL A 78 9.25 1.78 -6.46
C VAL A 78 9.43 3.26 -6.79
N PRO A 79 10.20 4.02 -5.99
CA PRO A 79 10.48 5.41 -6.32
C PRO A 79 11.32 5.49 -7.60
N ASP A 80 11.12 6.56 -8.36
CA ASP A 80 11.98 6.85 -9.50
C ASP A 80 13.45 7.01 -9.05
N PRO A 81 14.39 6.22 -9.59
CA PRO A 81 15.80 6.31 -9.20
C PRO A 81 16.43 7.68 -9.49
N GLU A 82 15.88 8.43 -10.46
CA GLU A 82 16.34 9.78 -10.82
C GLU A 82 15.78 10.88 -9.90
N GLY A 83 14.91 10.54 -8.94
CA GLY A 83 14.41 11.48 -7.93
C GLY A 83 13.40 12.51 -8.44
N SER A 84 12.73 12.25 -9.57
CA SER A 84 11.72 13.17 -10.14
C SER A 84 10.45 13.35 -9.29
N GLY A 85 10.33 12.60 -8.19
CA GLY A 85 9.12 12.53 -7.36
C GLY A 85 8.06 11.57 -7.90
N PHE A 86 8.29 10.98 -9.06
CA PHE A 86 7.43 9.95 -9.63
C PHE A 86 7.54 8.63 -8.85
N VAL A 87 6.43 7.90 -8.72
CA VAL A 87 6.41 6.60 -8.03
C VAL A 87 5.68 5.56 -8.86
N TRP A 88 6.30 4.39 -9.05
CA TRP A 88 5.70 3.26 -9.74
C TRP A 88 4.94 2.39 -8.75
N GLY A 89 3.71 2.01 -9.09
CA GLY A 89 3.00 0.93 -8.40
C GLY A 89 3.58 -0.43 -8.82
N ALA A 90 4.10 -1.20 -7.86
CA ALA A 90 4.71 -2.50 -8.13
C ALA A 90 3.78 -3.67 -7.74
N SER A 91 3.08 -3.57 -6.62
CA SER A 91 2.10 -4.57 -6.20
C SER A 91 1.16 -4.03 -5.11
N ALA A 92 0.02 -4.69 -4.93
CA ALA A 92 -0.90 -4.42 -3.83
C ALA A 92 -1.58 -5.72 -3.38
N TRP A 93 -1.95 -5.79 -2.10
CA TRP A 93 -2.72 -6.90 -1.53
C TRP A 93 -3.50 -6.50 -0.30
N ARG A 94 -4.58 -7.22 -0.02
CA ARG A 94 -5.27 -7.16 1.27
C ARG A 94 -4.30 -7.55 2.39
N SER A 95 -4.10 -6.66 3.34
CA SER A 95 -3.17 -6.88 4.44
C SER A 95 -3.56 -8.09 5.29
N ASN A 96 -2.54 -8.81 5.77
CA ASN A 96 -2.75 -9.91 6.71
C ASN A 96 -2.96 -9.38 8.15
N PRO A 97 -3.32 -10.24 9.13
CA PRO A 97 -3.59 -9.78 10.50
C PRO A 97 -2.44 -9.02 11.15
N ASP A 98 -1.18 -9.40 10.89
CA ASP A 98 -0.01 -8.70 11.45
C ASP A 98 0.15 -7.30 10.86
N GLU A 99 -0.06 -7.16 9.55
CA GLU A 99 -0.03 -5.87 8.84
C GLU A 99 -1.20 -4.96 9.26
N VAL A 100 -2.38 -5.53 9.51
CA VAL A 100 -3.52 -4.80 10.08
C VAL A 100 -3.21 -4.32 11.49
N ALA A 101 -2.62 -5.16 12.35
CA ALA A 101 -2.24 -4.76 13.71
C ALA A 101 -1.22 -3.61 13.71
N VAL A 102 -0.27 -3.61 12.77
CA VAL A 102 0.66 -2.49 12.56
C VAL A 102 -0.10 -1.20 12.24
N TYR A 103 -1.02 -1.24 11.28
CA TYR A 103 -1.85 -0.08 10.92
C TYR A 103 -2.67 0.44 12.13
N GLU A 104 -3.37 -0.44 12.83
CA GLU A 104 -4.19 -0.08 13.98
C GLU A 104 -3.38 0.42 15.19
N SER A 105 -2.14 -0.04 15.36
CA SER A 105 -1.28 0.43 16.45
C SER A 105 -0.90 1.91 16.30
N LYS A 106 -0.73 2.38 15.06
CA LYS A 106 -0.41 3.77 14.75
C LYS A 106 -1.56 4.72 15.11
N ASP A 107 -2.79 4.35 14.76
CA ASP A 107 -4.00 5.10 15.14
C ASP A 107 -4.06 5.30 16.67
N ARG A 108 -3.68 4.28 17.44
CA ARG A 108 -3.68 4.34 18.91
C ARG A 108 -2.60 5.24 19.50
N GLU A 109 -1.44 5.39 18.86
CA GLU A 109 -0.39 6.31 19.32
C GLU A 109 -0.78 7.77 19.05
N VAL A 110 -1.30 8.07 17.86
CA VAL A 110 -1.80 9.41 17.50
C VAL A 110 -2.94 9.85 18.43
N ASN A 111 -3.82 8.93 18.81
CA ASN A 111 -4.95 9.22 19.71
C ASN A 111 -4.55 9.38 21.19
N LYS A 112 -3.36 8.93 21.61
CA LYS A 112 -2.84 9.16 22.98
C LYS A 112 -2.22 10.54 23.14
N GLU A 113 -1.59 11.09 22.10
CA GLU A 113 -0.93 12.40 22.15
C GLU A 113 -1.92 13.59 22.13
N LYS A 114 -3.18 13.33 21.76
CA LYS A 114 -4.27 14.33 21.73
C LYS A 114 -5.11 14.40 23.02
N ARG A 115 -4.74 13.67 24.08
CA ARG A 115 -5.42 13.68 25.39
C ARG A 115 -4.57 14.39 26.44
#